data_AF-G0P5L0-F1
#
_entry.id   AF-G0P5L0-F1
#
_cell.length_a   1.000
_cell.length_b   1.000
_cell.length_c   1.000
_cell.angle_alpha   90.00
_cell.angle_beta   90.00
_cell.angle_gamma   90.00
#
_symmetry.space_group_name_H-M   'P 1'
#
loop_
_entity.id
_entity.type
_entity.pdbx_description
1 polymer ?
#
loop_
_entity_poly.entity_id
_entity_poly.type
_entity_poly.pdbx_seq_one_letter_code
_entity_poly.pdbx_strand_id
1 'polypeptide(L)'
;MTMVCEDAIEKLEKQLIEKEEIVKTLESENERLRTLVSRRNTVAKDEDESESDVSRDVKPKRPRHKRGTRYSIKEDQMMYTYVYQMMLKGIAVKGMELQSLTTWDQMKKQSNINRSPESLKTRWVKLRRMGDELMKTSLTTGVKSYLRKAFLNQCCLDSDDTSAVDSDANFSNDSSC
;
A
#
# COMPACT_ATOMS: atom_id res chain seq x y z
N MET A 1 -13.99 50.47 -9.31
CA MET A 1 -13.31 49.22 -9.74
C MET A 1 -12.18 48.80 -8.80
N THR A 2 -11.63 49.69 -7.97
CA THR A 2 -10.55 49.40 -7.00
C THR A 2 -11.02 48.64 -5.74
N MET A 3 -12.21 48.94 -5.19
CA MET A 3 -12.73 48.27 -3.98
C MET A 3 -12.93 46.75 -4.11
N VAL A 4 -13.20 46.23 -5.32
CA VAL A 4 -13.38 44.78 -5.55
C VAL A 4 -12.03 44.04 -5.48
N CYS A 5 -10.94 44.73 -5.76
CA CYS A 5 -9.60 44.16 -5.69
C CYS A 5 -9.08 44.11 -4.24
N GLU A 6 -9.43 45.10 -3.41
CA GLU A 6 -9.00 45.17 -2.00
C GLU A 6 -9.62 44.03 -1.17
N ASP A 7 -10.92 43.74 -1.32
CA ASP A 7 -11.59 42.61 -0.66
C ASP A 7 -11.00 41.25 -1.08
N ALA A 8 -10.63 41.11 -2.35
CA ALA A 8 -10.01 39.88 -2.86
C ALA A 8 -8.59 39.68 -2.28
N ILE A 9 -7.84 40.78 -2.11
CA ILE A 9 -6.51 40.76 -1.50
C ILE A 9 -6.62 40.39 -0.01
N GLU A 10 -7.52 41.02 0.75
CA GLU A 10 -7.69 40.72 2.18
C GLU A 10 -8.08 39.24 2.40
N LYS A 11 -8.94 38.71 1.52
CA LYS A 11 -9.34 37.29 1.59
C LYS A 11 -8.18 36.34 1.29
N LEU A 12 -7.31 36.69 0.35
CA LEU A 12 -6.11 35.90 0.05
C LEU A 12 -5.10 35.95 1.18
N GLU A 13 -4.90 37.11 1.82
CA GLU A 13 -4.01 37.27 2.97
C GLU A 13 -4.47 36.43 4.17
N LYS A 14 -5.77 36.43 4.48
CA LYS A 14 -6.32 35.56 5.54
C LYS A 14 -6.11 34.08 5.24
N GLN A 15 -6.32 33.65 4.00
CA GLN A 15 -6.05 32.27 3.60
C GLN A 15 -4.57 31.90 3.65
N LEU A 16 -3.68 32.86 3.41
CA LEU A 16 -2.24 32.65 3.50
C LEU A 16 -1.83 32.40 4.95
N ILE A 17 -2.28 33.25 5.88
CA ILE A 17 -2.01 33.11 7.33
C ILE A 17 -2.53 31.77 7.86
N GLU A 18 -3.76 31.39 7.51
CA GLU A 18 -4.34 30.11 7.93
C GLU A 18 -3.51 28.92 7.43
N LYS A 19 -3.02 28.98 6.18
CA LYS A 19 -2.16 27.93 5.62
C LYS A 19 -0.80 27.88 6.29
N GLU A 20 -0.21 29.02 6.64
CA GLU A 20 1.06 29.09 7.37
C GLU A 20 0.95 28.46 8.76
N GLU A 21 -0.15 28.70 9.48
CA GLU A 21 -0.40 28.06 10.78
C GLU A 21 -0.55 26.53 10.67
N ILE A 22 -1.24 26.06 9.63
CA ILE A 22 -1.37 24.62 9.36
C ILE A 22 0.00 23.99 9.07
N VAL A 23 0.83 24.63 8.24
CA VAL A 23 2.18 24.14 7.93
C VAL A 23 3.02 24.05 9.19
N LYS A 24 3.02 25.10 10.01
CA LYS A 24 3.77 25.14 11.28
C LYS A 24 3.33 24.02 12.24
N THR A 25 2.02 23.76 12.30
CA THR A 25 1.47 22.66 13.11
C THR A 25 1.93 21.31 12.59
N LEU A 26 1.85 21.08 11.28
CA LEU A 26 2.29 19.84 10.65
C LEU A 26 3.80 19.60 10.80
N GLU A 27 4.62 20.64 10.68
CA GLU A 27 6.07 20.55 10.91
C GLU A 27 6.38 20.11 12.35
N SER A 28 5.69 20.71 13.33
CA SER A 28 5.85 20.34 14.74
C SER A 28 5.44 18.88 15.01
N GLU A 29 4.38 18.39 14.36
CA GLU A 29 3.94 17.00 14.50
C GLU A 29 4.90 16.03 13.80
N ASN A 30 5.44 16.41 12.65
CA ASN A 30 6.41 15.62 11.91
C ASN A 30 7.72 15.47 12.71
N GLU A 31 8.18 16.53 13.37
CA GLU A 31 9.34 16.49 14.27
C GLU A 31 9.09 15.59 15.49
N ARG A 32 7.89 15.67 16.09
CA ARG A 32 7.48 14.77 17.16
C ARG A 32 7.51 13.31 16.72
N LEU A 33 7.02 13.01 15.51
CA LEU A 33 7.05 11.66 14.94
C LEU A 33 8.48 11.17 14.68
N ARG A 34 9.37 12.03 14.14
CA ARG A 34 10.80 11.70 13.96
C ARG A 34 11.47 11.34 15.28
N THR A 35 11.17 12.09 16.33
CA THR A 35 11.67 11.82 17.69
C THR A 35 11.20 10.46 18.21
N LEU A 36 9.91 10.14 18.03
CA LEU A 36 9.35 8.85 18.47
C LEU A 36 9.94 7.66 17.70
N VAL A 37 10.14 7.79 16.40
CA VAL A 37 10.78 6.75 15.57
C VAL A 37 12.24 6.53 15.99
N SER A 38 12.97 7.61 16.28
CA SER A 38 14.36 7.53 16.76
C SER A 38 14.46 6.82 18.11
N ARG A 39 13.58 7.13 19.07
CA ARG A 39 13.52 6.42 20.37
C ARG A 39 13.14 4.95 20.25
N ARG A 40 12.27 4.60 19.30
CA ARG A 40 11.87 3.20 19.08
C ARG A 40 13.02 2.35 18.54
N ASN A 41 13.93 2.95 17.77
CA ASN A 41 15.08 2.24 17.22
C ASN A 41 16.21 2.03 18.25
N THR A 42 16.30 2.83 19.31
CA THR A 42 17.28 2.63 20.39
C THR A 42 16.84 1.54 21.38
N VAL A 43 15.54 1.45 21.69
CA VAL A 43 15.00 0.39 22.59
C VAL A 43 15.15 -1.02 21.98
N ALA A 44 15.19 -1.14 20.65
CA ALA A 44 15.38 -2.42 19.98
C ALA A 44 16.84 -2.93 19.98
N LYS A 45 17.79 -2.16 20.55
CA LYS A 45 19.22 -2.48 20.54
C LYS A 45 19.76 -3.00 21.87
N ASP A 46 18.97 -2.95 22.95
CA ASP A 46 19.42 -3.28 24.31
C ASP A 46 18.89 -4.64 24.84
N GLU A 47 18.25 -5.46 24.01
CA GLU A 47 17.72 -6.78 24.43
C GLU A 47 18.54 -7.99 23.94
N ASP A 48 19.79 -7.80 23.49
CA ASP A 48 20.62 -8.89 22.93
C ASP A 48 21.93 -9.14 23.71
N GLU A 49 21.85 -9.17 25.05
CA GLU A 49 22.91 -9.76 25.87
C GLU A 49 22.33 -10.67 26.97
N SER A 50 22.20 -11.96 26.66
CA SER A 50 22.43 -13.02 27.65
C SER A 50 22.65 -14.36 26.95
N GLU A 51 23.93 -14.65 26.66
CA GLU A 51 24.41 -16.00 26.39
C GLU A 51 24.68 -16.72 27.72
N SER A 52 24.09 -17.90 27.90
CA SER A 52 24.81 -19.01 28.54
C SER A 52 24.29 -20.35 28.03
N ASP A 53 25.12 -20.97 27.20
CA ASP A 53 25.61 -22.34 27.34
C ASP A 53 24.61 -23.46 27.66
N VAL A 54 24.28 -24.29 26.66
CA VAL A 54 24.50 -25.75 26.69
C VAL A 54 24.63 -26.27 25.25
N SER A 55 25.81 -26.79 24.93
CA SER A 55 26.10 -27.60 23.73
C SER A 55 25.19 -28.82 23.61
N ARG A 56 24.43 -28.92 22.50
CA ARG A 56 24.06 -30.19 21.86
C ARG A 56 24.05 -30.01 20.35
N ASP A 57 24.80 -30.86 19.65
CA ASP A 57 24.79 -31.02 18.19
C ASP A 57 23.37 -31.26 17.67
N VAL A 58 22.71 -30.18 17.25
CA VAL A 58 21.45 -30.24 16.51
C VAL A 58 21.77 -29.80 15.10
N LYS A 59 21.85 -30.77 14.17
CA LYS A 59 21.90 -30.54 12.73
C LYS A 59 20.96 -29.36 12.37
N PRO A 60 21.42 -28.36 11.60
CA PRO A 60 20.61 -27.18 11.31
C PRO A 60 19.31 -27.63 10.65
N LYS A 61 18.22 -27.60 11.43
CA LYS A 61 16.87 -27.80 10.89
C LYS A 61 16.63 -26.63 9.96
N ARG A 62 16.78 -26.87 8.65
CA ARG A 62 16.30 -25.96 7.61
C ARG A 62 14.92 -25.47 8.03
N PRO A 63 14.65 -24.15 8.06
CA PRO A 63 13.38 -23.64 8.54
C PRO A 63 12.25 -24.29 7.72
N ARG A 64 11.52 -25.20 8.36
CA ARG A 64 10.39 -25.87 7.74
C ARG A 64 9.39 -24.78 7.39
N HIS A 65 9.08 -24.63 6.10
CA HIS A 65 8.00 -23.77 5.65
C HIS A 65 6.73 -24.18 6.40
N LYS A 66 6.27 -23.33 7.34
CA LYS A 66 5.00 -23.52 8.02
C LYS A 66 3.91 -23.54 6.95
N ARG A 67 3.30 -24.70 6.75
CA ARG A 67 2.08 -24.85 5.93
C ARG A 67 1.02 -23.89 6.47
N GLY A 68 0.58 -22.97 5.61
CA GLY A 68 -0.75 -22.38 5.63
C GLY A 68 -1.14 -21.50 6.84
N THR A 69 -0.22 -20.84 7.53
CA THR A 69 -0.63 -19.83 8.52
C THR A 69 -1.41 -18.72 7.80
N ARG A 70 -2.65 -18.43 8.22
CA ARG A 70 -3.42 -17.29 7.69
C ARG A 70 -2.59 -16.01 7.82
N TYR A 71 -2.77 -15.09 6.88
CA TYR A 71 -2.19 -13.75 6.98
C TYR A 71 -2.89 -12.99 8.10
N SER A 72 -2.09 -12.34 8.95
CA SER A 72 -2.57 -11.44 9.98
C SER A 72 -2.80 -10.04 9.43
N ILE A 73 -3.67 -9.26 10.09
CA ILE A 73 -3.92 -7.86 9.74
C ILE A 73 -2.61 -7.04 9.76
N LYS A 74 -1.68 -7.36 10.67
CA LYS A 74 -0.37 -6.72 10.75
C LYS A 74 0.49 -7.01 9.51
N GLU A 75 0.46 -8.24 9.01
CA GLU A 75 1.15 -8.60 7.76
C GLU A 75 0.56 -7.86 6.57
N ASP A 76 -0.77 -7.77 6.47
CA ASP A 76 -1.43 -7.01 5.41
C ASP A 76 -1.11 -5.51 5.50
N GLN A 77 -1.08 -4.96 6.71
CA GLN A 77 -0.66 -3.57 6.94
C GLN A 77 0.77 -3.31 6.49
N MET A 78 1.71 -4.23 6.75
CA MET A 78 3.08 -4.11 6.27
C MET A 78 3.13 -4.06 4.73
N MET A 79 2.32 -4.89 4.05
CA MET A 79 2.22 -4.88 2.59
C MET A 79 1.67 -3.55 2.05
N TYR A 80 0.56 -3.05 2.62
CA TYR A 80 0.00 -1.76 2.23
C TYR A 80 0.96 -0.59 2.48
N THR A 81 1.67 -0.62 3.61
CA THR A 81 2.65 0.42 3.98
C THR A 81 3.81 0.43 2.99
N TYR A 82 4.35 -0.74 2.63
CA TYR A 82 5.42 -0.85 1.65
C TYR A 82 5.03 -0.26 0.30
N VAL A 83 3.83 -0.60 -0.19
CA VAL A 83 3.30 -0.07 -1.45
C VAL A 83 3.10 1.44 -1.37
N TYR A 84 2.52 1.94 -0.28
CA TYR A 84 2.36 3.38 -0.06
C TYR A 84 3.70 4.13 -0.06
N GLN A 85 4.73 3.57 0.56
CA GLN A 85 6.07 4.18 0.55
C GLN A 85 6.68 4.26 -0.85
N MET A 86 6.46 3.24 -1.70
CA MET A 86 6.90 3.32 -3.10
C MET A 86 6.16 4.42 -3.87
N MET A 87 4.87 4.64 -3.57
CA MET A 87 4.11 5.73 -4.18
C MET A 87 4.65 7.10 -3.78
N LEU A 88 4.99 7.26 -2.49
CA LEU A 88 5.59 8.50 -1.99
C LEU A 88 6.96 8.80 -2.62
N LYS A 89 7.68 7.77 -3.08
CA LYS A 89 8.92 7.91 -3.86
C LYS A 89 8.68 8.29 -5.33
N GLY A 90 7.43 8.56 -5.72
CA GLY A 90 7.06 8.93 -7.09
C GLY A 90 6.98 7.75 -8.06
N ILE A 91 7.07 6.50 -7.57
CA ILE A 91 6.92 5.32 -8.42
C ILE A 91 5.43 5.14 -8.69
N ALA A 92 5.02 5.27 -9.96
CA ALA A 92 3.65 5.01 -10.35
C ALA A 92 3.30 3.53 -10.16
N VAL A 93 2.04 3.23 -9.82
CA VAL A 93 1.51 1.87 -9.61
C VAL A 93 1.92 0.88 -10.71
N LYS A 94 1.79 1.29 -11.97
CA LYS A 94 2.16 0.45 -13.13
C LYS A 94 3.66 0.11 -13.16
N GLY A 95 4.52 0.99 -12.62
CA GLY A 95 5.97 0.82 -12.56
C GLY A 95 6.48 0.10 -11.29
N MET A 96 5.62 -0.21 -10.32
CA MET A 96 6.04 -0.90 -9.08
C MET A 96 6.27 -2.40 -9.24
N GLU A 97 5.99 -2.96 -10.43
CA GLU A 97 6.10 -4.39 -10.72
C GLU A 97 5.51 -5.28 -9.61
N LEU A 98 4.33 -4.93 -9.06
CA LEU A 98 3.74 -5.66 -7.92
C LEU A 98 3.36 -7.12 -8.23
N GLN A 99 3.47 -7.54 -9.49
CA GLN A 99 3.34 -8.93 -9.94
C GLN A 99 4.68 -9.66 -10.05
N SER A 100 5.81 -8.96 -9.88
CA SER A 100 7.17 -9.51 -9.90
C SER A 100 7.56 -10.05 -8.53
N LEU A 101 8.32 -11.15 -8.51
CA LEU A 101 8.88 -11.70 -7.28
C LEU A 101 9.95 -10.78 -6.69
N THR A 102 10.64 -10.02 -7.53
CA THR A 102 11.71 -9.09 -7.12
C THR A 102 11.19 -8.07 -6.11
N THR A 103 10.02 -7.47 -6.37
CA THR A 103 9.41 -6.48 -5.47
C THR A 103 9.09 -7.08 -4.10
N TRP A 104 8.55 -8.29 -4.05
CA TRP A 104 8.20 -8.95 -2.79
C TRP A 104 9.42 -9.50 -2.04
N ASP A 105 10.48 -9.85 -2.76
CA ASP A 105 11.76 -10.20 -2.14
C ASP A 105 12.42 -8.98 -1.50
N GLN A 106 12.38 -7.82 -2.17
CA GLN A 106 12.83 -6.54 -1.61
C GLN A 106 12.01 -6.16 -0.38
N MET A 107 10.67 -6.26 -0.45
CA MET A 107 9.80 -6.04 0.71
C MET A 107 10.21 -6.95 1.87
N LYS A 108 10.41 -8.24 1.62
CA LYS A 108 10.82 -9.21 2.66
C LYS A 108 12.19 -8.90 3.26
N LYS A 109 13.11 -8.32 2.49
CA LYS A 109 14.41 -7.87 3.03
C LYS A 109 14.28 -6.64 3.91
N GLN A 110 13.33 -5.74 3.59
CA GLN A 110 13.11 -4.49 4.33
C GLN A 110 12.15 -4.65 5.51
N SER A 111 11.29 -5.69 5.48
CA SER A 111 10.33 -6.00 6.52
C SER A 111 10.64 -7.36 7.09
N ASN A 112 10.68 -7.50 8.42
CA ASN A 112 10.91 -8.79 9.09
C ASN A 112 9.71 -9.77 8.97
N ILE A 113 9.06 -9.82 7.81
CA ILE A 113 7.91 -10.67 7.52
C ILE A 113 8.40 -12.10 7.20
N ASN A 114 7.91 -13.07 7.97
CA ASN A 114 8.30 -14.46 7.81
C ASN A 114 7.43 -15.18 6.76
N ARG A 115 7.47 -14.69 5.51
CA ARG A 115 6.74 -15.25 4.36
C ARG A 115 7.65 -15.37 3.15
N SER A 116 7.36 -16.31 2.25
CA SER A 116 8.06 -16.36 0.96
C SER A 116 7.59 -15.21 0.05
N PRO A 117 8.45 -14.70 -0.85
CA PRO A 117 8.05 -13.69 -1.84
C PRO A 117 6.84 -14.13 -2.67
N GLU A 118 6.77 -15.40 -3.08
CA GLU A 118 5.63 -15.99 -3.80
C GLU A 118 4.31 -15.91 -3.01
N SER A 119 4.39 -16.18 -1.69
CA SER A 119 3.24 -16.10 -0.80
C SER A 119 2.77 -14.66 -0.65
N LEU A 120 3.69 -13.70 -0.52
CA LEU A 120 3.39 -12.27 -0.42
C LEU A 120 2.72 -11.76 -1.70
N LYS A 121 3.29 -12.09 -2.87
CA LYS A 121 2.68 -11.79 -4.17
C LYS A 121 1.25 -12.30 -4.25
N THR A 122 1.05 -13.58 -3.93
CA THR A 122 -0.27 -14.22 -3.97
C THR A 122 -1.25 -13.55 -3.01
N ARG A 123 -0.79 -13.18 -1.80
CA ARG A 123 -1.61 -12.44 -0.84
C ARG A 123 -1.99 -11.06 -1.36
N TRP A 124 -1.06 -10.34 -1.98
CA TRP A 124 -1.31 -9.00 -2.51
C TRP A 124 -2.39 -8.99 -3.58
N VAL A 125 -2.34 -9.95 -4.51
CA VAL A 125 -3.36 -10.12 -5.54
C VAL A 125 -4.76 -10.28 -4.92
N LYS A 126 -4.85 -11.01 -3.79
CA LYS A 126 -6.11 -11.16 -3.04
C LYS A 126 -6.53 -9.87 -2.33
N LEU A 127 -5.60 -9.18 -1.68
CA LEU A 127 -5.86 -7.91 -0.99
C LEU A 127 -6.36 -6.82 -1.95
N ARG A 128 -5.77 -6.72 -3.15
CA ARG A 128 -6.22 -5.77 -4.18
C ARG A 128 -7.67 -5.98 -4.61
N ARG A 129 -8.12 -7.24 -4.69
CA ARG A 129 -9.51 -7.58 -5.03
C ARG A 129 -10.47 -7.33 -3.88
N MET A 130 -10.02 -7.51 -2.64
CA MET A 130 -10.85 -7.40 -1.43
C MET A 130 -10.53 -6.12 -0.67
N GLY A 131 -11.09 -5.00 -1.13
CA GLY A 131 -10.86 -3.67 -0.56
C GLY A 131 -11.26 -3.48 0.89
N ASP A 132 -12.08 -4.38 1.43
CA ASP A 132 -12.52 -4.34 2.83
C ASP A 132 -11.39 -4.65 3.80
N GLU A 133 -10.40 -5.45 3.39
CA GLU A 133 -9.25 -5.78 4.24
C GLU A 133 -8.38 -4.55 4.52
N LEU A 134 -8.33 -3.58 3.59
CA LEU A 134 -7.64 -2.31 3.83
C LEU A 134 -8.29 -1.53 4.99
N MET A 135 -9.61 -1.58 5.12
CA MET A 135 -10.32 -0.84 6.18
C MET A 135 -10.06 -1.40 7.57
N LYS A 136 -9.81 -2.71 7.66
CA LYS A 136 -9.51 -3.43 8.90
C LYS A 136 -8.10 -3.12 9.44
N THR A 137 -7.22 -2.53 8.62
CA THR A 137 -5.87 -2.14 9.08
C THR A 137 -5.90 -0.91 9.99
N SER A 138 -4.87 -0.71 10.80
CA SER A 138 -4.71 0.50 11.63
C SER A 138 -4.09 1.68 10.89
N LEU A 139 -4.02 1.64 9.55
CA LEU A 139 -3.53 2.76 8.74
C LEU A 139 -4.43 3.99 8.90
N THR A 140 -3.85 5.19 8.76
CA THR A 140 -4.61 6.44 8.85
C THR A 140 -5.58 6.57 7.68
N THR A 141 -6.66 7.32 7.89
CA THR A 141 -7.70 7.54 6.87
C THR A 141 -7.12 8.11 5.56
N GLY A 142 -6.13 9.01 5.66
CA GLY A 142 -5.44 9.57 4.50
C GLY A 142 -4.72 8.50 3.67
N VAL A 143 -3.96 7.62 4.32
CA VAL A 143 -3.24 6.52 3.64
C VAL A 143 -4.23 5.53 3.00
N LYS A 144 -5.30 5.16 3.73
CA LYS A 144 -6.36 4.29 3.20
C LYS A 144 -7.04 4.89 1.97
N SER A 145 -7.39 6.17 2.02
CA SER A 145 -8.01 6.90 0.91
C SER A 145 -7.09 6.95 -0.32
N TYR A 146 -5.80 7.25 -0.10
CA TYR A 146 -4.81 7.31 -1.16
C TYR A 146 -4.62 5.96 -1.86
N LEU A 147 -4.43 4.88 -1.08
CA LEU A 147 -4.33 3.53 -1.61
C LEU A 147 -5.60 3.08 -2.34
N ARG A 148 -6.79 3.46 -1.84
CA ARG A 148 -8.06 3.18 -2.53
C ARG A 148 -8.13 3.82 -3.90
N LYS A 149 -7.84 5.12 -3.99
CA LYS A 149 -7.84 5.85 -5.26
C LYS A 149 -6.84 5.25 -6.25
N ALA A 150 -5.66 4.85 -5.76
CA ALA A 150 -4.60 4.36 -6.61
C ALA A 150 -4.78 2.93 -7.14
N PHE A 151 -5.49 2.07 -6.41
CA PHE A 151 -5.51 0.63 -6.72
C PHE A 151 -6.88 -0.02 -6.74
N LEU A 152 -7.84 0.49 -5.97
CA LEU A 152 -9.10 -0.21 -5.70
C LEU A 152 -10.27 0.35 -6.50
N ASN A 153 -10.29 1.65 -6.78
CA ASN A 153 -11.27 2.22 -7.70
C ASN A 153 -11.01 1.84 -9.17
N GLN A 154 -9.81 1.34 -9.48
CA GLN A 154 -9.45 0.87 -10.81
C GLN A 154 -10.10 -0.49 -11.15
N CYS A 155 -10.50 -1.27 -10.15
CA CYS A 155 -11.19 -2.56 -10.35
C CYS A 155 -12.66 -2.44 -10.74
N CYS A 156 -13.25 -1.24 -10.71
CA CYS A 156 -14.64 -1.00 -11.13
C CYS A 156 -14.76 -0.56 -12.60
N LEU A 157 -13.63 -0.37 -13.31
CA LEU A 157 -13.62 0.11 -14.69
C LEU A 157 -13.22 -0.97 -15.71
N ASP A 158 -12.70 -2.12 -15.27
CA ASP A 158 -12.27 -3.21 -16.15
C ASP A 158 -13.34 -4.31 -16.34
N SER A 159 -14.59 -4.07 -15.91
CA SER A 159 -15.69 -5.05 -15.95
C SER A 159 -16.82 -4.72 -16.93
N ASP A 160 -16.71 -3.68 -17.75
CA ASP A 160 -17.71 -3.41 -18.79
C ASP A 160 -17.12 -3.55 -20.20
N ASP A 161 -17.73 -4.51 -20.90
CA ASP A 161 -18.00 -4.52 -22.33
C ASP A 161 -16.92 -5.02 -23.31
N THR A 162 -17.06 -6.28 -23.75
CA THR A 162 -16.94 -6.71 -25.17
C THR A 162 -17.19 -8.22 -25.29
N SER A 163 -18.46 -8.64 -25.27
CA SER A 163 -18.94 -9.79 -26.07
C SER A 163 -20.46 -9.87 -26.08
N ALA A 164 -21.12 -8.77 -26.45
CA ALA A 164 -22.44 -8.81 -27.03
C ALA A 164 -22.37 -8.10 -28.38
N VAL A 165 -22.08 -8.87 -29.44
CA VAL A 165 -22.44 -8.47 -30.79
C VAL A 165 -23.49 -9.44 -31.29
N ASP A 166 -24.60 -8.83 -31.66
CA ASP A 166 -25.89 -9.39 -31.98
C ASP A 166 -25.86 -10.51 -33.02
N SER A 167 -26.77 -11.45 -32.80
CA SER A 167 -27.37 -12.22 -33.88
C SER A 167 -28.29 -11.27 -34.65
N ASP A 168 -27.99 -11.01 -35.93
CA ASP A 168 -29.03 -10.62 -36.85
C ASP A 168 -28.87 -11.31 -38.20
N ALA A 169 -29.98 -11.91 -38.62
CA ALA A 169 -30.14 -12.74 -39.78
C ALA A 169 -29.94 -11.94 -41.07
N ASN A 170 -29.33 -12.56 -42.08
CA ASN A 170 -29.61 -12.17 -43.46
C ASN A 170 -29.86 -13.40 -44.32
N PHE A 171 -31.09 -13.44 -44.85
CA PHE A 171 -31.55 -14.33 -45.90
C PHE A 171 -30.66 -14.17 -47.14
N SER A 172 -30.27 -15.28 -47.75
CA SER A 172 -30.05 -15.33 -49.20
C SER A 172 -30.40 -16.73 -49.69
N ASN A 173 -31.47 -16.77 -50.49
CA ASN A 173 -31.82 -17.87 -51.38
C ASN A 173 -30.57 -18.32 -52.14
N ASP A 174 -30.38 -19.63 -52.24
CA ASP A 174 -29.86 -20.16 -53.49
C ASP A 174 -30.58 -21.46 -53.87
N SER A 175 -30.99 -21.47 -55.12
CA SER A 175 -31.75 -22.50 -55.80
C SER A 175 -30.78 -23.18 -56.76
N SER A 176 -30.52 -24.48 -56.56
CA SER A 176 -30.17 -25.43 -57.63
C SER A 176 -29.90 -26.83 -57.06
N CYS A 177 -30.87 -27.73 -57.28
CA CYS A 177 -30.74 -29.03 -57.94
C CYS A 177 -32.09 -29.75 -57.85
#